data_AF-W5WDL2-F1
#
_entry.id   AF-W5WDL2-F1
#
_cell.length_a   1.000
_cell.length_b   1.000
_cell.length_c   1.000
_cell.angle_alpha   90.00
_cell.angle_beta   90.00
_cell.angle_gamma   90.00
#
_symmetry.space_group_name_H-M   'P 1'
#
loop_
_entity.id
_entity.type
_entity.pdbx_description
1 polymer ?
#
loop_
_entity_poly.entity_id
_entity_poly.type
_entity_poly.pdbx_seq_one_letter_code
_entity_poly.pdbx_strand_id
1 'polypeptide(L)'
;MRKGRRTLSHERIHNSIPSLPGLTNRLSEIALLLGVGMSAREVARHLTLSAYTVRNHMKFIYLQLAIGKLEDLREHIKATFPQELKRVCDSLNSQYGKNVFPFRTQTEARSEWLAERQAGRSCAQIARDNGVSVGVVSLWTRRDGFPDRPTRPPVSERNRIDWIDRYTSGVTITRIVETDSCATEQRVRMVLRRAGITIARGRRRNQQRHTENG
;
A
#
# COMPACT_ATOMS: atom_id res chain seq x y z
N MET A 1 -29.19 -16.94 -28.85
CA MET A 1 -28.95 -17.12 -27.40
C MET A 1 -28.25 -15.88 -26.85
N ARG A 2 -28.97 -15.00 -26.14
CA ARG A 2 -28.42 -13.77 -25.55
C ARG A 2 -28.02 -14.04 -24.10
N LYS A 3 -26.74 -13.84 -23.77
CA LYS A 3 -26.22 -13.97 -22.40
C LYS A 3 -26.87 -12.90 -21.52
N GLY A 4 -27.63 -13.35 -20.51
CA GLY A 4 -28.25 -12.50 -19.50
C GLY A 4 -27.19 -11.71 -18.74
N ARG A 5 -27.23 -10.38 -18.88
CA ARG A 5 -26.43 -9.44 -18.13
C ARG A 5 -27.03 -9.35 -16.72
N ARG A 6 -26.35 -9.97 -15.73
CA ARG A 6 -26.72 -9.94 -14.31
C ARG A 6 -26.77 -8.48 -13.81
N THR A 7 -27.96 -7.91 -13.75
CA THR A 7 -28.28 -6.72 -12.95
C THR A 7 -28.40 -7.16 -11.49
N LEU A 8 -27.27 -7.40 -10.83
CA LEU A 8 -27.24 -7.65 -9.39
C LEU A 8 -26.78 -6.37 -8.69
N SER A 9 -27.58 -5.95 -7.70
CA SER A 9 -27.14 -5.24 -6.48
C SER A 9 -26.71 -3.76 -6.54
N HIS A 10 -27.54 -2.85 -7.09
CA HIS A 10 -27.42 -1.40 -6.81
C HIS A 10 -28.54 -0.84 -5.92
N GLU A 11 -29.71 -1.48 -5.88
CA GLU A 11 -30.92 -0.96 -5.19
C GLU A 11 -30.90 -1.05 -3.65
N ARG A 12 -29.98 -1.81 -3.04
CA ARG A 12 -30.09 -2.17 -1.62
C ARG A 12 -29.46 -1.21 -0.62
N ILE A 13 -28.71 -0.19 -1.03
CA ILE A 13 -27.99 0.68 -0.08
C ILE A 13 -28.66 2.05 0.11
N HIS A 14 -29.33 2.57 -0.92
CA HIS A 14 -29.91 3.91 -0.88
C HIS A 14 -30.99 4.09 0.22
N ASN A 15 -31.63 3.01 0.65
CA ASN A 15 -32.69 3.04 1.67
C ASN A 15 -32.19 2.87 3.11
N SER A 16 -30.88 2.68 3.35
CA SER A 16 -30.36 2.41 4.70
C SER A 16 -29.29 3.41 5.17
N ILE A 17 -29.08 4.51 4.44
CA ILE A 17 -28.11 5.52 4.86
C ILE A 17 -28.78 6.49 5.84
N PRO A 18 -28.21 6.67 7.05
CA PRO A 18 -28.79 7.53 8.07
C PRO A 18 -28.86 8.99 7.61
N SER A 19 -29.98 9.63 7.92
CA SER A 19 -30.17 11.07 7.70
C SER A 19 -29.34 11.85 8.72
N LEU A 20 -28.56 12.82 8.24
CA LEU A 20 -27.82 13.73 9.09
C LEU A 20 -28.70 14.94 9.42
N PRO A 21 -28.76 15.39 10.69
CA PRO A 21 -29.50 16.58 11.08
C PRO A 21 -29.13 17.80 10.23
N GLY A 22 -30.12 18.52 9.73
CA GLY A 22 -29.92 19.71 8.91
C GLY A 22 -29.63 19.45 7.42
N LEU A 23 -29.46 18.19 7.01
CA LEU A 23 -29.27 17.80 5.61
C LEU A 23 -30.46 16.99 5.09
N THR A 24 -30.76 17.12 3.79
CA THR A 24 -31.69 16.20 3.13
C THR A 24 -31.08 14.79 3.06
N ASN A 25 -31.90 13.75 2.86
CA ASN A 25 -31.40 12.37 2.74
C ASN A 25 -30.29 12.24 1.70
N ARG A 26 -30.44 12.90 0.54
CA ARG A 26 -29.44 12.84 -0.53
C ARG A 26 -28.16 13.59 -0.17
N LEU A 27 -28.26 14.72 0.51
CA LEU A 27 -27.08 15.46 0.99
C LEU A 27 -26.37 14.70 2.11
N SER A 28 -27.12 14.04 2.99
CA SER A 28 -26.61 13.16 4.06
C SER A 28 -25.81 11.99 3.48
N GLU A 29 -26.38 11.32 2.47
CA GLU A 29 -25.71 10.23 1.77
C GLU A 29 -24.40 10.68 1.12
N ILE A 30 -24.41 11.81 0.42
CA ILE A 30 -23.19 12.37 -0.18
C ILE A 30 -22.19 12.77 0.91
N ALA A 31 -22.62 13.42 1.99
CA ALA A 31 -21.76 13.86 3.09
C ALA A 31 -21.08 12.68 3.80
N LEU A 32 -21.82 11.59 4.07
CA LEU A 32 -21.26 10.39 4.67
C LEU A 32 -20.24 9.70 3.74
N LEU A 33 -20.54 9.60 2.43
CA LEU A 33 -19.60 9.02 1.47
C LEU A 33 -18.31 9.86 1.33
N LEU A 34 -18.43 11.19 1.41
CA LEU A 34 -17.28 12.09 1.46
C LEU A 34 -16.50 11.95 2.77
N GLY A 35 -17.23 11.76 3.89
CA GLY A 35 -16.70 11.53 5.24
C GLY A 35 -15.86 10.27 5.35
N VAL A 36 -16.29 9.18 4.68
CA VAL A 36 -15.49 7.94 4.58
C VAL A 36 -14.29 8.06 3.65
N GLY A 37 -14.12 9.20 2.98
CA GLY A 37 -12.95 9.53 2.19
C GLY A 37 -13.12 9.41 0.67
N MET A 38 -14.32 9.10 0.17
CA MET A 38 -14.54 9.05 -1.28
C MET A 38 -14.35 10.44 -1.90
N SER A 39 -13.83 10.46 -3.12
CA SER A 39 -13.79 11.64 -3.98
C SER A 39 -15.13 11.89 -4.64
N ALA A 40 -15.37 13.12 -5.10
CA ALA A 40 -16.61 13.47 -5.83
C ALA A 40 -16.86 12.57 -7.06
N ARG A 41 -15.80 12.09 -7.74
CA ARG A 41 -15.94 11.13 -8.86
C ARG A 41 -16.33 9.74 -8.39
N GLU A 42 -15.79 9.28 -7.26
CA GLU A 42 -16.17 7.98 -6.68
C GLU A 42 -17.61 8.00 -6.19
N VAL A 43 -18.02 9.07 -5.49
CA VAL A 43 -19.40 9.27 -5.07
C VAL A 43 -20.33 9.31 -6.29
N ALA A 44 -19.94 10.03 -7.36
CA ALA A 44 -20.71 10.08 -8.59
C ALA A 44 -20.91 8.68 -9.21
N ARG A 45 -19.86 7.87 -9.29
CA ARG A 45 -19.96 6.48 -9.76
C ARG A 45 -20.83 5.62 -8.86
N HIS A 46 -20.66 5.72 -7.54
CA HIS A 46 -21.40 4.94 -6.56
C HIS A 46 -22.89 5.24 -6.58
N LEU A 47 -23.25 6.52 -6.72
CA LEU A 47 -24.62 7.01 -6.71
C LEU A 47 -25.24 7.12 -8.11
N THR A 48 -24.54 6.68 -9.16
CA THR A 48 -24.95 6.83 -10.56
C THR A 48 -25.32 8.28 -10.94
N LEU A 49 -24.57 9.25 -10.41
CA LEU A 49 -24.71 10.68 -10.68
C LEU A 49 -23.58 11.19 -11.59
N SER A 50 -23.74 12.41 -12.09
CA SER A 50 -22.62 13.15 -12.66
C SER A 50 -21.72 13.72 -11.57
N ALA A 51 -20.40 13.80 -11.83
CA ALA A 51 -19.46 14.47 -10.93
C ALA A 51 -19.75 15.98 -10.78
N TYR A 52 -20.44 16.58 -11.75
CA TYR A 52 -20.94 17.95 -11.64
C TYR A 52 -22.04 18.05 -10.58
N THR A 53 -23.03 17.15 -10.62
CA THR A 53 -24.14 17.08 -9.66
C THR A 53 -23.63 16.89 -8.24
N VAL A 54 -22.66 15.99 -8.03
CA VAL A 54 -22.04 15.80 -6.70
C VAL A 54 -21.36 17.06 -6.21
N ARG A 55 -20.56 17.75 -7.05
CA ARG A 55 -19.93 19.02 -6.68
C ARG A 55 -20.95 20.10 -6.36
N ASN A 56 -22.09 20.12 -7.03
CA ASN A 56 -23.16 21.05 -6.70
C ASN A 56 -23.77 20.74 -5.33
N HIS A 57 -24.05 19.46 -5.03
CA HIS A 57 -24.50 19.03 -3.71
C HIS A 57 -23.51 19.33 -2.60
N MET A 58 -22.20 19.21 -2.86
CA MET A 58 -21.15 19.60 -1.91
C MET A 58 -21.26 21.07 -1.49
N LYS A 59 -21.60 21.99 -2.42
CA LYS A 59 -21.82 23.41 -2.06
C LYS A 59 -22.94 23.56 -1.05
N PHE A 60 -24.05 22.84 -1.23
CA PHE A 60 -25.17 22.88 -0.29
C PHE A 60 -24.81 22.28 1.07
N ILE A 61 -24.06 21.18 1.09
CA ILE A 61 -23.56 20.56 2.33
C ILE A 61 -22.67 21.55 3.10
N TYR A 62 -21.74 22.20 2.41
CA TYR A 62 -20.84 23.21 2.98
C TYR A 62 -21.61 24.39 3.57
N LEU A 63 -22.64 24.88 2.87
CA LEU A 63 -23.49 25.96 3.38
C LEU A 63 -24.30 25.53 4.60
N GLN A 64 -24.93 24.35 4.56
CA GLN A 64 -25.79 23.88 5.65
C GLN A 64 -25.03 23.50 6.92
N LEU A 65 -23.79 23.03 6.79
CA LEU A 65 -22.93 22.70 7.93
C LEU A 65 -21.99 23.84 8.35
N ALA A 66 -22.03 24.98 7.63
CA ALA A 66 -21.10 26.11 7.82
C ALA A 66 -19.61 25.71 7.72
N ILE A 67 -19.28 24.90 6.71
CA ILE A 67 -17.94 24.34 6.49
C ILE A 67 -17.32 24.88 5.20
N GLY A 68 -16.06 25.30 5.23
CA GLY A 68 -15.38 25.92 4.08
C GLY A 68 -14.66 24.96 3.13
N LYS A 69 -14.25 23.77 3.58
CA LYS A 69 -13.45 22.82 2.79
C LYS A 69 -13.77 21.36 3.12
N LEU A 70 -13.35 20.46 2.22
CA LEU A 70 -13.67 19.03 2.29
C LEU A 70 -13.05 18.35 3.52
N GLU A 71 -11.86 18.77 3.92
CA GLU A 71 -11.13 18.24 5.06
C GLU A 71 -11.88 18.51 6.36
N ASP A 72 -12.35 19.75 6.55
CA ASP A 72 -13.17 20.14 7.70
C ASP A 72 -14.49 19.36 7.70
N LEU A 73 -15.11 19.13 6.54
CA LEU A 73 -16.30 18.29 6.43
C LEU A 73 -16.01 16.87 6.92
N ARG A 74 -14.90 16.28 6.48
CA ARG A 74 -14.51 14.93 6.90
C ARG A 74 -14.27 14.84 8.39
N GLU A 75 -13.60 15.83 8.97
CA GLU A 75 -13.37 15.89 10.42
C GLU A 75 -14.68 16.07 11.18
N HIS A 76 -15.54 16.99 10.74
CA HIS A 76 -16.86 17.21 11.32
C HIS A 76 -17.69 15.92 11.30
N ILE A 77 -17.81 15.25 10.15
CA ILE A 77 -18.59 14.01 10.06
C ILE A 77 -18.02 12.90 10.97
N LYS A 78 -16.68 12.77 11.07
CA LYS A 78 -16.05 11.79 11.98
C LYS A 78 -16.33 12.09 13.45
N ALA A 79 -16.22 13.36 13.83
CA ALA A 79 -16.42 13.79 15.22
C ALA A 79 -17.90 13.69 15.62
N THR A 80 -18.81 14.07 14.72
CA THR A 80 -20.23 14.20 15.02
C THR A 80 -21.03 12.93 14.76
N PHE A 81 -20.63 12.11 13.77
CA PHE A 81 -21.41 10.93 13.32
C PHE A 81 -20.55 9.66 13.16
N PRO A 82 -19.78 9.24 14.19
CA PRO A 82 -18.87 8.10 14.07
C PRO A 82 -19.59 6.76 13.82
N GLN A 83 -20.81 6.58 14.32
CA GLN A 83 -21.54 5.32 14.15
C GLN A 83 -22.12 5.18 12.74
N GLU A 84 -22.66 6.26 12.19
CA GLU A 84 -23.20 6.35 10.84
C GLU A 84 -22.10 6.07 9.82
N LEU A 85 -20.95 6.70 10.05
CA LEU A 85 -19.75 6.53 9.26
C LEU A 85 -19.27 5.07 9.28
N LYS A 86 -19.23 4.43 10.45
CA LYS A 86 -18.91 2.99 10.58
C LYS A 86 -19.89 2.10 9.81
N ARG A 87 -21.20 2.33 9.92
CA ARG A 87 -22.23 1.57 9.19
C ARG A 87 -22.07 1.68 7.68
N VAL A 88 -21.82 2.88 7.17
CA VAL A 88 -21.56 3.09 5.74
C VAL A 88 -20.32 2.33 5.29
N CYS A 89 -19.26 2.32 6.09
CA CYS A 89 -18.05 1.55 5.78
C CYS A 89 -18.29 0.04 5.75
N ASP A 90 -18.99 -0.49 6.73
CA ASP A 90 -19.35 -1.91 6.79
C ASP A 90 -20.20 -2.30 5.55
N SER A 91 -21.15 -1.44 5.16
CA SER A 91 -21.97 -1.61 3.96
C SER A 91 -21.14 -1.58 2.67
N LEU A 92 -20.24 -0.61 2.52
CA LEU A 92 -19.35 -0.51 1.36
C LEU A 92 -18.39 -1.70 1.27
N ASN A 93 -17.84 -2.15 2.39
CA ASN A 93 -16.98 -3.33 2.46
C ASN A 93 -17.74 -4.62 2.09
N SER A 94 -19.03 -4.71 2.44
CA SER A 94 -19.88 -5.82 2.02
C SER A 94 -20.15 -5.81 0.52
N GLN A 95 -20.45 -4.64 -0.05
CA GLN A 95 -20.83 -4.50 -1.46
C GLN A 95 -19.65 -4.69 -2.42
N TYR A 96 -18.49 -4.12 -2.08
CA TYR A 96 -17.33 -4.09 -2.97
C TYR A 96 -16.25 -5.12 -2.59
N GLY A 97 -16.40 -5.79 -1.44
CA GLY A 97 -15.38 -6.66 -0.85
C GLY A 97 -14.57 -5.92 0.22
N LYS A 98 -13.97 -6.69 1.15
CA LYS A 98 -13.09 -6.12 2.20
C LYS A 98 -12.01 -5.25 1.54
N ASN A 99 -11.85 -4.01 2.00
CA ASN A 99 -10.77 -3.07 1.64
C ASN A 99 -10.92 -2.28 0.32
N VAL A 100 -12.12 -2.17 -0.27
CA VAL A 100 -12.27 -1.37 -1.51
C VAL A 100 -12.37 0.15 -1.24
N PHE A 101 -12.72 0.56 -0.03
CA PHE A 101 -12.74 1.97 0.33
C PHE A 101 -11.91 2.21 1.58
N PRO A 102 -10.92 3.11 1.53
CA PRO A 102 -10.01 3.34 2.64
C PRO A 102 -10.76 4.11 3.72
N PHE A 103 -11.50 3.39 4.55
CA PHE A 103 -11.80 3.84 5.90
C PHE A 103 -10.60 3.57 6.82
N ARG A 104 -9.44 4.03 6.36
CA ARG A 104 -8.45 4.65 7.21
C ARG A 104 -8.18 5.98 6.56
N THR A 105 -8.27 7.05 7.33
CA THR A 105 -7.94 8.36 6.80
C THR A 105 -6.55 8.28 6.18
N GLN A 106 -6.32 8.96 5.06
CA GLN A 106 -5.00 9.00 4.40
C GLN A 106 -3.88 9.44 5.35
N THR A 107 -4.22 9.99 6.52
CA THR A 107 -3.32 10.41 7.59
C THR A 107 -3.02 9.28 8.60
N GLU A 108 -4.02 8.54 9.07
CA GLU A 108 -3.83 7.48 10.08
C GLU A 108 -3.14 6.23 9.49
N ALA A 109 -3.62 5.75 8.34
CA ALA A 109 -2.95 4.65 7.63
C ALA A 109 -1.51 5.01 7.27
N ARG A 110 -1.26 6.27 6.94
CA ARG A 110 0.09 6.77 6.64
C ARG A 110 0.98 6.73 7.87
N SER A 111 0.54 7.23 9.03
CA SER A 111 1.32 7.18 10.28
C SER A 111 1.66 5.74 10.69
N GLU A 112 0.70 4.82 10.57
CA GLU A 112 0.91 3.41 10.89
C GLU A 112 1.84 2.72 9.88
N TRP A 113 1.64 2.94 8.58
CA TRP A 113 2.53 2.38 7.55
C TRP A 113 3.95 2.94 7.68
N LEU A 114 4.11 4.21 8.07
CA LEU A 114 5.41 4.80 8.37
C LEU A 114 6.06 4.15 9.59
N ALA A 115 5.32 3.93 10.67
CA ALA A 115 5.82 3.21 11.84
C ALA A 115 6.24 1.77 11.50
N GLU A 116 5.44 1.06 10.70
CA GLU A 116 5.77 -0.29 10.22
C GLU A 116 7.00 -0.30 9.30
N ARG A 117 7.19 0.73 8.46
CA ARG A 117 8.39 0.90 7.64
C ARG A 117 9.63 1.17 8.50
N GLN A 118 9.51 2.00 9.53
CA GLN A 118 10.59 2.26 10.51
C GLN A 118 10.96 0.98 11.27
N ALA A 119 9.98 0.13 11.59
CA ALA A 119 10.18 -1.20 12.16
C ALA A 119 10.77 -2.22 11.16
N GLY A 120 11.10 -1.81 9.94
CA GLY A 120 11.78 -2.64 8.94
C GLY A 120 10.86 -3.50 8.08
N ARG A 121 9.53 -3.37 8.18
CA ARG A 121 8.61 -4.14 7.33
C ARG A 121 8.67 -3.66 5.88
N SER A 122 8.46 -4.60 4.95
CA SER A 122 8.44 -4.29 3.52
C SER A 122 7.09 -3.70 3.09
N CYS A 123 7.09 -2.85 2.06
CA CYS A 123 5.85 -2.33 1.46
C CYS A 123 4.91 -3.46 1.01
N ALA A 124 5.45 -4.63 0.64
CA ALA A 124 4.67 -5.80 0.25
C ALA A 124 3.96 -6.49 1.43
N GLN A 125 4.61 -6.56 2.60
CA GLN A 125 3.97 -7.07 3.82
C GLN A 125 2.91 -6.12 4.32
N ILE A 126 3.22 -4.83 4.41
CA ILE A 126 2.28 -3.78 4.81
C ILE A 126 1.05 -3.80 3.89
N ALA A 127 1.27 -3.86 2.58
CA ALA A 127 0.20 -3.92 1.58
C ALA A 127 -0.70 -5.15 1.76
N ARG A 128 -0.11 -6.33 1.99
CA ARG A 128 -0.85 -7.58 2.20
C ARG A 128 -1.71 -7.51 3.47
N ASP A 129 -1.12 -7.09 4.57
CA ASP A 129 -1.76 -7.08 5.88
C ASP A 129 -2.86 -6.01 5.96
N ASN A 130 -2.72 -4.93 5.18
CA ASN A 130 -3.69 -3.84 5.11
C ASN A 130 -4.63 -3.94 3.88
N GLY A 131 -4.50 -4.98 3.06
CA GLY A 131 -5.35 -5.21 1.88
C GLY A 131 -5.28 -4.11 0.81
N VAL A 132 -4.17 -3.37 0.72
CA VAL A 132 -3.94 -2.31 -0.27
C VAL A 132 -2.92 -2.75 -1.31
N SER A 133 -2.77 -1.99 -2.40
CA SER A 133 -1.72 -2.28 -3.38
C SER A 133 -0.35 -1.84 -2.87
N VAL A 134 0.70 -2.56 -3.26
CA VAL A 134 2.10 -2.20 -2.95
C VAL A 134 2.44 -0.80 -3.47
N GLY A 135 1.89 -0.41 -4.63
CA GLY A 135 2.07 0.91 -5.21
C GLY A 135 1.50 2.04 -4.36
N VAL A 136 0.37 1.80 -3.67
CA VAL A 136 -0.21 2.78 -2.73
C VAL A 136 0.73 2.96 -1.54
N VAL A 137 1.18 1.88 -0.89
CA VAL A 137 2.12 1.97 0.23
C VAL A 137 3.42 2.67 -0.18
N SER A 138 3.99 2.27 -1.33
CA SER A 138 5.21 2.84 -1.91
C SER A 138 5.11 4.34 -2.17
N LEU A 139 4.02 4.79 -2.82
CA LEU A 139 3.79 6.20 -3.14
C LEU A 139 3.81 7.07 -1.88
N TRP A 140 3.12 6.63 -0.82
CA TRP A 140 3.00 7.39 0.42
C TRP A 140 4.30 7.38 1.22
N THR A 141 4.98 6.23 1.34
CA THR A 141 6.25 6.15 2.08
C THR A 141 7.35 6.96 1.39
N ARG A 142 7.38 6.98 0.05
CA ARG A 142 8.34 7.80 -0.72
C ARG A 142 8.12 9.30 -0.51
N ARG A 143 6.87 9.73 -0.45
CA ARG A 143 6.49 11.14 -0.24
C ARG A 143 6.96 11.68 1.12
N ASP A 144 7.20 10.78 2.08
CA ASP A 144 7.73 11.04 3.43
C ASP A 144 9.20 10.67 3.61
N GLY A 145 9.93 10.48 2.51
CA GLY A 145 11.38 10.26 2.56
C GLY A 145 11.81 8.82 2.88
N PHE A 146 10.90 7.84 2.88
CA PHE A 146 11.27 6.42 2.97
C PHE A 146 11.41 5.81 1.57
N PRO A 147 12.64 5.57 1.08
CA PRO A 147 12.84 4.91 -0.20
C PRO A 147 12.29 3.47 -0.17
N ASP A 148 11.80 3.00 -1.31
CA ASP A 148 11.22 1.65 -1.50
C ASP A 148 12.16 0.50 -1.14
N ARG A 149 13.46 0.79 -1.12
CA ARG A 149 14.49 -0.12 -0.67
C ARG A 149 15.24 0.58 0.45
N PRO A 150 15.60 -0.11 1.56
CA PRO A 150 16.77 0.32 2.30
C PRO A 150 17.88 0.44 1.25
N THR A 151 18.38 1.66 1.06
CA THR A 151 19.52 1.92 0.19
C THR A 151 20.68 1.18 0.82
N ARG A 152 20.86 -0.09 0.44
CA ARG A 152 22.08 -0.83 0.76
C ARG A 152 23.22 0.07 0.29
N PRO A 153 24.27 0.25 1.11
CA PRO A 153 25.35 1.15 0.77
C PRO A 153 25.81 0.90 -0.68
N PRO A 154 26.07 1.96 -1.46
CA PRO A 154 26.68 1.78 -2.77
C PRO A 154 27.97 0.97 -2.61
N VAL A 155 28.25 0.07 -3.55
CA VAL A 155 29.52 -0.67 -3.54
C VAL A 155 30.62 0.33 -3.87
N SER A 156 31.36 0.74 -2.83
CA SER A 156 32.50 1.64 -2.96
C SER A 156 33.62 0.99 -3.77
N GLU A 157 34.53 1.79 -4.32
CA GLU A 157 35.69 1.26 -5.04
C GLU A 157 36.57 0.39 -4.11
N ARG A 158 36.69 0.78 -2.84
CA ARG A 158 37.36 0.00 -1.80
C ARG A 158 36.76 -1.40 -1.65
N ASN A 159 35.43 -1.50 -1.63
CA ASN A 159 34.75 -2.79 -1.49
C ASN A 159 34.95 -3.66 -2.74
N ARG A 160 35.06 -3.06 -3.93
CA ARG A 160 35.34 -3.82 -5.16
C ARG A 160 36.73 -4.43 -5.12
N ILE A 161 37.73 -3.64 -4.74
CA ILE A 161 39.12 -4.08 -4.61
C ILE A 161 39.22 -5.20 -3.57
N ASP A 162 38.64 -5.00 -2.38
CA ASP A 162 38.62 -6.01 -1.31
C ASP A 162 37.98 -7.34 -1.76
N TRP A 163 36.83 -7.28 -2.43
CA TRP A 163 36.15 -8.49 -2.88
C TRP A 163 36.92 -9.24 -3.96
N ILE A 164 37.62 -8.51 -4.85
CA ILE A 164 38.49 -9.10 -5.86
C ILE A 164 39.66 -9.80 -5.19
N ASP A 165 40.38 -9.10 -4.31
CA ASP A 165 41.56 -9.61 -3.60
C ASP A 165 41.22 -10.89 -2.82
N ARG A 166 40.19 -10.81 -1.97
CA ARG A 166 39.72 -11.95 -1.16
C ARG A 166 39.30 -13.13 -2.02
N TYR A 167 38.61 -12.91 -3.13
CA TYR A 167 38.24 -14.00 -4.03
C TYR A 167 39.45 -14.63 -4.71
N THR A 168 40.42 -13.82 -5.16
CA THR A 168 41.68 -14.32 -5.75
C THR A 168 42.55 -15.06 -4.74
N SER A 169 42.46 -14.71 -3.45
CA SER A 169 43.09 -15.47 -2.34
C SER A 169 42.33 -16.74 -1.95
N GLY A 170 41.23 -17.08 -2.63
CA GLY A 170 40.48 -18.33 -2.42
C GLY A 170 39.27 -18.23 -1.49
N VAL A 171 38.90 -17.03 -1.02
CA VAL A 171 37.68 -16.83 -0.24
C VAL A 171 36.44 -17.01 -1.12
N THR A 172 35.49 -17.84 -0.68
CA THR A 172 34.26 -18.07 -1.44
C THR A 172 33.35 -16.84 -1.44
N ILE A 173 32.54 -16.70 -2.49
CA ILE A 173 31.56 -15.61 -2.61
C ILE A 173 30.60 -15.60 -1.41
N THR A 174 30.18 -16.78 -0.94
CA THR A 174 29.32 -16.90 0.26
C THR A 174 29.97 -16.27 1.48
N ARG A 175 31.26 -16.54 1.70
CA ARG A 175 32.00 -16.00 2.85
C ARG A 175 32.20 -14.48 2.74
N ILE A 176 32.40 -13.95 1.54
CA ILE A 176 32.44 -12.50 1.30
C ILE A 176 31.09 -11.85 1.68
N VAL A 177 29.98 -12.45 1.24
CA VAL A 177 28.62 -11.97 1.53
C VAL A 177 28.28 -12.01 3.01
N GLU A 178 28.74 -13.03 3.75
CA GLU A 178 28.55 -13.11 5.21
C GLU A 178 29.29 -12.00 5.96
N THR A 179 30.45 -11.60 5.47
CA THR A 179 31.32 -10.64 6.17
C THR A 179 31.03 -9.18 5.86
N ASP A 180 30.40 -8.87 4.73
CA ASP A 180 30.21 -7.50 4.27
C ASP A 180 28.72 -7.19 4.07
N SER A 181 28.21 -6.25 4.86
CA SER A 181 26.80 -5.85 4.87
C SER A 181 26.31 -5.25 3.55
N CYS A 182 27.21 -4.75 2.69
CA CYS A 182 26.86 -4.21 1.38
C CYS A 182 26.97 -5.25 0.24
N ALA A 183 27.50 -6.43 0.52
CA ALA A 183 27.68 -7.51 -0.43
C ALA A 183 26.38 -8.30 -0.66
N THR A 184 26.15 -8.65 -1.92
CA THR A 184 25.23 -9.73 -2.31
C THR A 184 25.94 -10.65 -3.25
N GLU A 185 25.54 -11.91 -3.31
CA GLU A 185 26.12 -12.87 -4.24
C GLU A 185 26.10 -12.32 -5.67
N GLN A 186 25.02 -11.65 -6.07
CA GLN A 186 24.90 -11.01 -7.38
C GLN A 186 25.85 -9.80 -7.56
N ARG A 187 26.05 -8.95 -6.54
CA ARG A 187 26.97 -7.81 -6.60
C ARG A 187 28.43 -8.28 -6.66
N VAL A 188 28.81 -9.23 -5.81
CA VAL A 188 30.15 -9.82 -5.80
C VAL A 188 30.42 -10.47 -7.16
N ARG A 189 29.48 -11.27 -7.68
CA ARG A 189 29.60 -11.87 -9.03
C ARG A 189 29.74 -10.82 -10.13
N MET A 190 29.00 -9.71 -10.06
CA MET A 190 29.08 -8.63 -11.03
C MET A 190 30.45 -7.94 -11.01
N VAL A 191 30.98 -7.66 -9.82
CA VAL A 191 32.31 -7.07 -9.63
C VAL A 191 33.39 -7.98 -10.19
N LEU A 192 33.39 -9.27 -9.82
CA LEU A 192 34.36 -10.25 -10.30
C LEU A 192 34.32 -10.40 -11.83
N ARG A 193 33.12 -10.45 -12.44
CA ARG A 193 32.99 -10.51 -13.91
C ARG A 193 33.54 -9.27 -14.61
N ARG A 194 33.31 -8.07 -14.05
CA ARG A 194 33.85 -6.82 -14.61
C ARG A 194 35.38 -6.76 -14.50
N ALA A 195 35.95 -7.42 -13.51
CA ALA A 195 37.39 -7.60 -13.36
C ALA A 195 37.95 -8.74 -14.24
N GLY A 196 37.14 -9.36 -15.10
CA GLY A 196 37.56 -10.47 -15.97
C GLY A 196 37.72 -11.82 -15.26
N ILE A 197 37.30 -11.94 -14.00
CA ILE A 197 37.44 -13.17 -13.22
C ILE A 197 36.33 -14.16 -13.58
N THR A 198 36.74 -15.35 -14.04
CA THR A 198 35.81 -16.44 -14.35
C THR A 198 35.36 -17.13 -13.07
N ILE A 199 34.07 -17.04 -12.77
CA ILE A 199 33.47 -17.64 -11.58
C ILE A 199 33.05 -19.06 -11.92
N ALA A 200 33.77 -20.06 -11.40
CA ALA A 200 33.40 -21.46 -11.57
C ALA A 200 31.97 -21.69 -11.06
N ARG A 201 31.09 -22.22 -11.90
CA ARG A 201 29.77 -22.68 -11.46
C ARG A 201 29.99 -23.85 -10.51
N GLY A 202 29.63 -23.68 -9.24
CA GLY A 202 29.82 -24.72 -8.23
C GLY A 202 29.18 -26.03 -8.67
N ARG A 203 30.01 -27.08 -8.80
CA ARG A 203 29.56 -28.48 -8.74
C ARG A 203 28.78 -28.64 -7.43
N ARG A 204 27.53 -29.08 -7.51
CA ARG A 204 26.80 -29.66 -6.39
C ARG A 204 27.71 -30.71 -5.74
N ARG A 205 28.23 -30.46 -4.54
CA ARG A 205 28.80 -31.51 -3.69
C ARG A 205 27.64 -32.37 -3.22
N ASN A 206 27.41 -33.47 -3.91
CA ASN A 206 26.70 -34.64 -3.40
C ASN A 206 27.58 -35.85 -3.75
N GLN A 207 27.77 -36.78 -2.80
CA GLN A 207 28.81 -37.84 -2.71
C GLN A 207 30.13 -37.33 -2.08
N GLN A 208 30.68 -37.85 -0.98
CA GLN A 208 30.40 -39.01 -0.13
C GLN A 208 30.49 -38.57 1.34
N ARG A 209 29.44 -38.81 2.13
CA ARG A 209 29.65 -39.11 3.56
C ARG A 209 30.14 -40.54 3.58
N HIS A 210 31.38 -40.73 4.04
CA HIS A 210 31.80 -41.98 4.64
C HIS A 210 30.73 -42.42 5.64
N THR A 211 29.98 -43.47 5.31
CA THR A 211 29.49 -44.40 6.31
C THR A 211 30.54 -45.49 6.42
N GLU A 212 31.60 -45.20 7.17
CA GLU A 212 32.30 -46.23 7.94
C GLU A 212 31.72 -46.16 9.35
N ASN A 213 30.97 -47.20 9.70
CA ASN A 213 30.89 -47.83 11.03
C ASN A 213 29.68 -48.77 11.04
N GLY A 214 29.97 -50.08 10.94
CA GLY A 214 29.02 -51.19 10.95
C GLY A 214 29.54 -52.34 10.11
#